data_AF-A0A429WQJ2-F1
#
_entry.id   AF-A0A429WQJ2-F1
#
_cell.length_a   1.000
_cell.length_b   1.000
_cell.length_c   1.000
_cell.angle_alpha   90.00
_cell.angle_beta   90.00
_cell.angle_gamma   90.00
#
_symmetry.space_group_name_H-M   'P 1'
#
loop_
_entity.id
_entity.type
_entity.pdbx_description
1 polymer ?
#
loop_
_entity_poly.entity_id
_entity_poly.type
_entity_poly.pdbx_seq_one_letter_code
_entity_poly.pdbx_strand_id
1 'polypeptide(L)'
;MNTAYVLDQAADFLKRIQRSGSTTTTTRWSIPVEQPLCTVWSEGESQRDKKSGFHARAEFSFCWEIRALDEVQWAGRRHFLLDGLASSVTRIVSKEGATLACWSTDVGDHQSPGTHFHAQFNHFDAPPFPKGFDVPRLPALPMSPFLAFEYAIGELFQDRWAKHAASDSHDMQQWRGIQAPRLEKFFEWQTQQMREQRTGSPWMTLKLLKPAPNLWV
;
A
#
# COMPACT_ATOMS: atom_id res chain seq x y z
N MET A 1 12.71 -18.62 -0.51
CA MET A 1 11.23 -18.77 -0.47
C MET A 1 10.68 -18.07 -1.72
N ASN A 2 9.75 -18.68 -2.45
CA ASN A 2 9.31 -18.17 -3.75
C ASN A 2 8.22 -17.11 -3.57
N THR A 3 8.51 -15.85 -3.90
CA THR A 3 7.59 -14.71 -3.88
C THR A 3 6.25 -15.01 -4.58
N ALA A 4 6.28 -15.79 -5.66
CA ALA A 4 5.07 -16.20 -6.39
C ALA A 4 4.09 -16.98 -5.50
N TYR A 5 4.59 -17.87 -4.64
CA TYR A 5 3.76 -18.69 -3.76
C TYR A 5 3.00 -17.88 -2.70
N VAL A 6 3.58 -16.78 -2.21
CA VAL A 6 2.91 -15.90 -1.23
C VAL A 6 1.79 -15.11 -1.89
N LEU A 7 2.01 -14.61 -3.11
CA LEU A 7 0.99 -13.92 -3.90
C LEU A 7 -0.17 -14.85 -4.28
N ASP A 8 0.14 -16.08 -4.72
CA ASP A 8 -0.87 -17.07 -5.09
C ASP A 8 -1.77 -17.41 -3.89
N GLN A 9 -1.18 -17.61 -2.71
CA GLN A 9 -1.96 -17.82 -1.48
C GLN A 9 -2.84 -16.62 -1.13
N ALA A 10 -2.31 -15.40 -1.23
CA ALA A 10 -3.08 -14.19 -0.96
C ALA A 10 -4.24 -14.02 -1.96
N ALA A 11 -4.01 -14.32 -3.24
CA ALA A 11 -5.03 -14.29 -4.28
C ALA A 11 -6.10 -15.38 -4.10
N ASP A 12 -5.69 -16.60 -3.77
CA ASP A 12 -6.61 -17.71 -3.52
C ASP A 12 -7.45 -17.48 -2.26
N PHE A 13 -6.92 -16.75 -1.28
CA PHE A 13 -7.70 -16.29 -0.13
C PHE A 13 -8.85 -15.37 -0.56
N LEU A 14 -8.58 -14.37 -1.42
CA LEU A 14 -9.63 -13.49 -1.96
C LEU A 14 -10.69 -14.28 -2.74
N LYS A 15 -10.27 -15.23 -3.59
CA LYS A 15 -11.19 -16.10 -4.34
C LYS A 15 -12.08 -16.92 -3.40
N ARG A 16 -11.56 -17.38 -2.26
CA ARG A 16 -12.36 -18.12 -1.25
C ARG A 16 -13.41 -17.24 -0.59
N ILE A 17 -13.06 -16.00 -0.21
CA ILE A 17 -14.05 -15.04 0.33
C ILE A 17 -15.15 -14.77 -0.69
N GLN A 18 -14.83 -14.63 -1.97
CA GLN A 18 -15.83 -14.45 -3.02
C GLN A 18 -16.77 -15.65 -3.17
N ARG A 19 -16.23 -16.87 -3.05
CA ARG A 19 -17.01 -18.12 -3.21
C ARG A 19 -17.87 -18.45 -1.98
N SER A 20 -17.48 -18.01 -0.78
CA SER A 20 -18.23 -18.33 0.43
C SER A 20 -19.62 -17.69 0.45
N GLY A 21 -19.83 -16.62 -0.34
CA GLY A 21 -21.12 -15.94 -0.47
C GLY A 21 -21.62 -15.29 0.82
N SER A 22 -20.81 -15.28 1.89
CA SER A 22 -21.15 -14.57 3.11
C SER A 22 -20.76 -13.11 2.97
N THR A 23 -21.76 -12.26 3.13
CA THR A 23 -21.64 -10.83 2.86
C THR A 23 -21.66 -10.00 4.13
N THR A 24 -21.88 -10.66 5.28
CA THR A 24 -21.83 -10.11 6.62
C THR A 24 -20.60 -10.56 7.40
N THR A 25 -19.89 -11.61 6.94
CA THR A 25 -18.71 -12.13 7.64
C THR A 25 -17.45 -11.38 7.22
N THR A 26 -16.94 -10.55 8.12
CA THR A 26 -15.59 -10.01 8.05
C THR A 26 -14.55 -11.13 8.19
N THR A 27 -13.60 -11.16 7.25
CA THR A 27 -12.53 -12.14 7.18
C THR A 27 -11.18 -11.43 7.13
N ARG A 28 -10.21 -11.93 7.89
CA ARG A 28 -8.83 -11.45 7.85
C ARG A 28 -8.09 -11.98 6.64
N TRP A 29 -7.77 -11.11 5.69
CA TRP A 29 -6.86 -11.33 4.57
C TRP A 29 -5.48 -10.78 4.92
N SER A 30 -4.45 -11.63 4.92
CA SER A 30 -3.13 -11.22 5.38
C SER A 30 -1.98 -11.90 4.65
N ILE A 31 -0.83 -11.22 4.67
CA ILE A 31 0.50 -11.81 4.52
C ILE A 31 1.20 -11.62 5.87
N PRO A 32 1.51 -12.69 6.61
CA PRO A 32 2.08 -12.58 7.95
C PRO A 32 3.53 -12.08 7.93
N VAL A 33 3.96 -11.42 9.00
CA VAL A 33 5.31 -10.83 9.12
C VAL A 33 6.40 -11.92 9.12
N GLU A 34 6.08 -13.13 9.57
CA GLU A 34 6.97 -14.28 9.61
C GLU A 34 7.24 -14.86 8.22
N GLN A 35 6.36 -14.59 7.25
CA GLN A 35 6.49 -15.04 5.86
C GLN A 35 6.15 -13.89 4.91
N PRO A 36 6.97 -12.82 4.91
CA PRO A 36 6.66 -11.63 4.14
C PRO A 36 6.84 -11.89 2.65
N LEU A 37 6.08 -11.18 1.84
CA LEU A 37 6.32 -11.08 0.42
C LEU A 37 7.62 -10.29 0.20
N CYS A 38 8.59 -10.89 -0.46
CA CYS A 38 9.90 -10.29 -0.65
C CYS A 38 10.12 -9.88 -2.11
N THR A 39 10.72 -8.71 -2.33
CA THR A 39 11.32 -8.41 -3.64
C THR A 39 12.57 -9.25 -3.85
N VAL A 40 13.05 -9.28 -5.09
CA VAL A 40 14.46 -9.62 -5.35
C VAL A 40 15.39 -8.63 -4.64
N TRP A 41 16.67 -8.98 -4.53
CA TRP A 41 17.67 -8.05 -4.04
C TRP A 41 17.92 -6.92 -5.05
N SER A 42 17.92 -5.69 -4.56
CA SER A 42 18.47 -4.53 -5.21
C SER A 42 19.99 -4.55 -5.05
N GLU A 43 20.70 -4.32 -6.16
CA GLU A 43 22.17 -4.29 -6.21
C GLU A 43 22.61 -2.83 -6.38
N GLY A 44 22.29 -1.99 -5.39
CA GLY A 44 22.62 -0.56 -5.38
C GLY A 44 21.61 0.37 -6.06
N GLU A 45 20.44 -0.12 -6.47
CA GLU A 45 19.44 0.63 -7.28
C GLU A 45 18.54 1.58 -6.47
N SER A 46 18.74 1.63 -5.15
CA SER A 46 18.09 2.62 -4.27
C SER A 46 18.64 4.04 -4.43
N GLN A 47 19.66 4.21 -5.30
CA GLN A 47 20.08 5.51 -5.84
C GLN A 47 20.24 5.39 -7.36
N ARG A 48 20.00 6.50 -8.07
CA ARG A 48 20.23 6.59 -9.52
C ARG A 48 21.63 6.17 -9.91
N ASP A 49 21.74 5.59 -11.10
CA ASP A 49 22.97 5.05 -11.68
C ASP A 49 23.62 3.95 -10.81
N LYS A 50 22.83 3.28 -9.96
CA LYS A 50 23.28 2.23 -9.04
C LYS A 50 24.38 2.65 -8.06
N LYS A 51 24.34 3.91 -7.61
CA LYS A 51 25.37 4.48 -6.72
C LYS A 51 25.22 4.10 -5.25
N SER A 52 24.13 3.44 -4.87
CA SER A 52 23.92 3.05 -3.48
C SER A 52 24.89 1.94 -3.09
N GLY A 53 25.60 2.12 -1.98
CA GLY A 53 26.40 1.06 -1.36
C GLY A 53 25.55 -0.02 -0.67
N PHE A 54 24.22 0.13 -0.66
CA PHE A 54 23.31 -0.79 0.01
C PHE A 54 22.74 -1.82 -0.96
N HIS A 55 22.94 -3.09 -0.63
CA HIS A 55 22.28 -4.23 -1.24
C HIS A 55 21.09 -4.62 -0.37
N ALA A 56 19.87 -4.32 -0.85
CA ALA A 56 18.68 -4.35 -0.01
C ALA A 56 17.50 -5.01 -0.71
N ARG A 57 16.53 -5.51 0.06
CA ARG A 57 15.23 -5.96 -0.45
C ARG A 57 14.11 -5.37 0.38
N ALA A 58 12.92 -5.26 -0.22
CA ALA A 58 11.72 -4.95 0.52
C ALA A 58 11.02 -6.25 0.94
N GLU A 59 10.55 -6.25 2.18
CA GLU A 59 9.73 -7.27 2.80
C GLU A 59 8.37 -6.65 3.12
N PHE A 60 7.31 -7.29 2.64
CA PHE A 60 5.96 -6.79 2.73
C PHE A 60 5.08 -7.75 3.52
N SER A 61 4.31 -7.19 4.44
CA SER A 61 3.27 -7.90 5.18
C SER A 61 2.05 -7.01 5.28
N PHE A 62 0.87 -7.60 5.46
CA PHE A 62 -0.35 -6.83 5.70
C PHE A 62 -1.38 -7.66 6.45
N CYS A 63 -2.31 -6.99 7.10
CA CYS A 63 -3.49 -7.56 7.72
C CYS A 63 -4.68 -6.65 7.44
N TRP A 64 -5.62 -7.16 6.64
CA TRP A 64 -6.78 -6.44 6.14
C TRP A 64 -8.04 -7.25 6.44
N GLU A 65 -8.98 -6.67 7.16
CA GLU A 65 -10.26 -7.28 7.51
C GLU A 65 -11.30 -6.83 6.48
N ILE A 66 -11.73 -7.78 5.67
CA ILE A 66 -12.55 -7.54 4.48
C ILE A 66 -13.75 -8.48 4.45
N ARG A 67 -14.81 -8.07 3.77
CA ARG A 67 -15.93 -8.95 3.41
C ARG A 67 -16.33 -8.76 1.96
N ALA A 68 -17.04 -9.71 1.39
CA ALA A 68 -17.58 -9.56 0.05
C ALA A 68 -18.59 -8.39 0.01
N LEU A 69 -18.52 -7.56 -1.03
CA LEU A 69 -19.48 -6.47 -1.24
C LEU A 69 -20.64 -6.98 -2.09
N ASP A 70 -21.85 -6.98 -1.53
CA ASP A 70 -23.05 -7.58 -2.14
C ASP A 70 -24.26 -6.64 -2.23
N GLU A 71 -24.10 -5.36 -1.88
CA GLU A 71 -25.14 -4.37 -2.03
C GLU A 71 -25.70 -4.40 -3.47
N VAL A 72 -27.00 -4.13 -3.65
CA VAL A 72 -27.73 -4.32 -4.92
C VAL A 72 -27.01 -3.73 -6.14
N GLN A 73 -26.37 -2.57 -5.99
CA GLN A 73 -25.60 -1.89 -7.04
C GLN A 73 -24.25 -2.56 -7.40
N TRP A 74 -23.73 -3.41 -6.50
CA TRP A 74 -22.44 -4.09 -6.59
C TRP A 74 -22.56 -5.63 -6.66
N ALA A 75 -23.78 -6.17 -6.58
CA ALA A 75 -24.05 -7.60 -6.61
C ALA A 75 -23.39 -8.30 -7.81
N GLY A 76 -22.72 -9.42 -7.55
CA GLY A 76 -22.02 -10.22 -8.56
C GLY A 76 -20.67 -9.66 -9.02
N ARG A 77 -20.22 -8.51 -8.49
CA ARG A 77 -18.90 -7.93 -8.81
C ARG A 77 -17.82 -8.43 -7.85
N ARG A 78 -16.56 -8.43 -8.31
CA ARG A 78 -15.38 -8.91 -7.56
C ARG A 78 -14.83 -7.85 -6.58
N HIS A 79 -15.72 -7.18 -5.85
CA HIS A 79 -15.34 -6.13 -4.91
C HIS A 79 -15.41 -6.62 -3.47
N PHE A 80 -14.60 -6.00 -2.63
CA PHE A 80 -14.56 -6.24 -1.20
C PHE A 80 -14.78 -4.94 -0.45
N LEU A 81 -15.51 -5.00 0.64
CA LEU A 81 -15.57 -3.92 1.61
C LEU A 81 -14.48 -4.12 2.64
N LEU A 82 -13.77 -3.03 2.97
CA LEU A 82 -12.93 -2.98 4.17
C LEU A 82 -13.82 -2.79 5.40
N ASP A 83 -13.76 -3.75 6.33
CA ASP A 83 -14.70 -3.84 7.46
C ASP A 83 -13.97 -4.22 8.76
N GLY A 84 -12.86 -3.54 9.03
CA GLY A 84 -12.05 -3.74 10.24
C GLY A 84 -10.63 -3.22 10.06
N LEU A 85 -9.66 -3.93 10.65
CA LEU A 85 -8.23 -3.60 10.55
C LEU A 85 -7.76 -3.51 9.10
N ALA A 86 -6.89 -2.55 8.81
CA ALA A 86 -6.28 -2.39 7.50
C ALA A 86 -4.87 -1.83 7.67
N SER A 87 -3.91 -2.72 7.78
CA SER A 87 -2.51 -2.33 8.00
C SER A 87 -1.61 -3.04 7.01
N SER A 88 -0.65 -2.30 6.46
CA SER A 88 0.41 -2.82 5.61
C SER A 88 1.75 -2.35 6.14
N VAL A 89 2.69 -3.26 6.30
CA VAL A 89 4.04 -2.96 6.78
C VAL A 89 5.03 -3.25 5.68
N THR A 90 5.87 -2.26 5.38
CA THR A 90 7.02 -2.41 4.51
C THR A 90 8.29 -2.30 5.34
N ARG A 91 9.17 -3.29 5.19
CA ARG A 91 10.50 -3.30 5.80
C ARG A 91 11.54 -3.40 4.71
N ILE A 92 12.55 -2.55 4.76
CA ILE A 92 13.73 -2.70 3.91
C ILE A 92 14.83 -3.33 4.73
N VAL A 93 15.37 -4.44 4.25
CA VAL A 93 16.45 -5.17 4.91
C VAL A 93 17.67 -5.25 4.00
N SER A 94 18.85 -5.18 4.62
CA SER A 94 20.15 -5.41 3.98
C SER A 94 20.43 -6.90 3.83
N LYS A 95 21.40 -7.26 2.96
CA LYS A 95 21.87 -8.66 2.83
C LYS A 95 22.43 -9.21 4.14
N GLU A 96 22.98 -8.33 4.97
CA GLU A 96 23.55 -8.63 6.29
C GLU A 96 22.47 -8.82 7.37
N GLY A 97 21.19 -8.64 7.04
CA GLY A 97 20.06 -8.86 7.94
C GLY A 97 19.68 -7.64 8.78
N ALA A 98 20.37 -6.51 8.65
CA ALA A 98 19.99 -5.27 9.32
C ALA A 98 18.77 -4.64 8.64
N THR A 99 17.82 -4.14 9.44
CA THR A 99 16.69 -3.35 8.94
C THR A 99 17.17 -1.93 8.64
N LEU A 100 17.04 -1.51 7.38
CA LEU A 100 17.47 -0.19 6.90
C LEU A 100 16.34 0.86 6.99
N ALA A 101 15.10 0.42 6.81
CA ALA A 101 13.92 1.27 6.89
C ALA A 101 12.69 0.42 7.24
N CYS A 102 11.71 1.00 7.92
CA CYS A 102 10.44 0.34 8.20
C CYS A 102 9.32 1.35 8.34
N TRP A 103 8.20 1.11 7.68
CA TRP A 103 7.00 1.92 7.87
C TRP A 103 5.73 1.09 7.77
N SER A 104 4.70 1.54 8.48
CA SER A 104 3.33 1.06 8.29
C SER A 104 2.55 2.02 7.39
N THR A 105 1.50 1.49 6.79
CA THR A 105 0.46 2.21 6.08
C THR A 105 -0.86 1.64 6.53
N ASP A 106 -1.67 2.47 7.17
CA ASP A 106 -2.86 2.03 7.88
C ASP A 106 -4.09 2.78 7.36
N VAL A 107 -5.20 2.07 7.16
CA VAL A 107 -6.52 2.68 7.00
C VAL A 107 -7.19 2.66 8.38
N GLY A 108 -7.29 3.83 8.98
CA GLY A 108 -7.82 4.03 10.32
C GLY A 108 -9.32 3.77 10.42
N ASP A 109 -9.74 3.21 11.55
CA ASP A 109 -11.13 3.05 11.95
C ASP A 109 -11.69 4.35 12.59
N HIS A 110 -12.88 4.27 13.21
CA HIS A 110 -13.53 5.41 13.86
C HIS A 110 -12.83 5.89 15.15
N GLN A 111 -11.86 5.12 15.68
CA GLN A 111 -11.12 5.43 16.90
C GLN A 111 -9.69 5.91 16.60
N SER A 112 -9.29 5.88 15.33
CA SER A 112 -7.94 6.24 14.91
C SER A 112 -7.71 7.75 15.04
N PRO A 113 -6.67 8.22 15.75
CA PRO A 113 -6.41 9.64 15.95
C PRO A 113 -5.84 10.28 14.67
N GLY A 114 -6.73 10.71 13.78
CA GLY A 114 -6.38 11.51 12.62
C GLY A 114 -6.93 11.01 11.29
N THR A 115 -6.24 11.34 10.20
CA THR A 115 -6.66 11.07 8.81
C THR A 115 -6.95 9.58 8.71
N HIS A 116 -8.01 9.18 8.02
CA HIS A 116 -8.28 7.75 7.82
C HIS A 116 -7.16 6.99 7.11
N PHE A 117 -6.12 7.65 6.60
CA PHE A 117 -4.92 7.03 6.07
C PHE A 117 -3.69 7.53 6.84
N HIS A 118 -2.92 6.61 7.41
CA HIS A 118 -1.71 6.91 8.14
C HIS A 118 -0.52 6.24 7.47
N ALA A 119 0.65 6.89 7.50
CA ALA A 119 1.91 6.18 7.41
C ALA A 119 2.75 6.50 8.65
N GLN A 120 3.31 5.47 9.27
CA GLN A 120 4.14 5.62 10.46
C GLN A 120 5.52 5.04 10.18
N PHE A 121 6.57 5.85 10.36
CA PHE A 121 7.95 5.41 10.19
C PHE A 121 8.47 4.88 11.52
N ASN A 122 8.71 3.57 11.57
CA ASN A 122 9.15 2.90 12.79
C ASN A 122 10.64 3.19 13.02
N HIS A 123 10.96 3.73 14.19
CA HIS A 123 12.32 4.02 14.60
C HIS A 123 12.95 2.79 15.24
N PHE A 124 14.18 2.47 14.85
CA PHE A 124 15.04 1.53 15.56
C PHE A 124 16.30 2.30 15.99
N ASP A 125 16.25 2.94 17.15
CA ASP A 125 17.36 3.50 17.95
C ASP A 125 18.45 4.39 17.27
N ALA A 126 18.28 4.81 16.01
CA ALA A 126 19.19 5.67 15.23
C ALA A 126 18.36 6.63 14.34
N PRO A 127 18.93 7.71 13.73
CA PRO A 127 18.21 8.53 12.74
C PRO A 127 17.47 7.62 11.75
N PRO A 128 16.26 8.02 11.27
CA PRO A 128 15.23 7.08 10.79
C PRO A 128 15.70 6.17 9.64
N PHE A 129 16.78 6.56 8.95
CA PHE A 129 17.46 5.81 7.90
C PHE A 129 18.99 5.93 8.06
N PRO A 130 19.77 4.90 7.71
CA PRO A 130 21.23 4.97 7.75
C PRO A 130 21.74 6.08 6.83
N LYS A 131 22.84 6.76 7.21
CA LYS A 131 23.45 7.81 6.38
C LYS A 131 23.74 7.28 4.98
N GLY A 132 23.16 7.91 3.96
CA GLY A 132 23.29 7.52 2.55
C GLY A 132 22.22 6.56 2.03
N PHE A 133 21.25 6.17 2.84
CA PHE A 133 20.06 5.42 2.42
C PHE A 133 18.83 6.34 2.51
N ASP A 134 18.49 7.01 1.41
CA ASP A 134 17.45 8.05 1.42
C ASP A 134 16.03 7.52 1.16
N VAL A 135 15.80 6.22 1.30
CA VAL A 135 14.48 5.59 1.13
C VAL A 135 13.82 5.47 2.49
N PRO A 136 12.53 5.85 2.65
CA PRO A 136 11.57 6.29 1.64
C PRO A 136 11.64 7.80 1.30
N ARG A 137 11.61 8.14 0.02
CA ARG A 137 11.33 9.51 -0.47
C ARG A 137 9.85 9.62 -0.77
N LEU A 138 9.11 10.39 0.02
CA LEU A 138 7.64 10.36 -0.02
C LEU A 138 7.05 11.38 -1.02
N PRO A 139 6.59 10.98 -2.22
CA PRO A 139 5.79 11.84 -3.07
C PRO A 139 4.32 11.90 -2.61
N ALA A 140 3.82 10.83 -1.95
CA ALA A 140 2.45 10.69 -1.46
C ALA A 140 2.34 9.55 -0.43
N LEU A 141 1.24 9.53 0.33
CA LEU A 141 0.91 8.43 1.25
C LEU A 141 0.18 7.31 0.47
N PRO A 142 0.73 6.09 0.36
CA PRO A 142 0.01 4.97 -0.20
C PRO A 142 -1.20 4.63 0.71
N MET A 143 -2.29 4.13 0.12
CA MET A 143 -3.56 3.92 0.85
C MET A 143 -4.09 2.48 0.75
N SER A 144 -3.34 1.63 0.05
CA SER A 144 -3.64 0.20 -0.08
C SER A 144 -2.33 -0.59 -0.09
N PRO A 145 -2.36 -1.91 0.17
CA PRO A 145 -1.15 -2.72 0.19
C PRO A 145 -0.46 -2.68 -1.17
N PHE A 146 -1.26 -2.67 -2.24
CA PHE A 146 -0.82 -2.58 -3.62
C PHE A 146 -0.08 -1.28 -3.93
N LEU A 147 -0.60 -0.14 -3.46
CA LEU A 147 0.09 1.14 -3.62
C LEU A 147 1.36 1.20 -2.76
N ALA A 148 1.36 0.60 -1.57
CA ALA A 148 2.54 0.51 -0.73
C ALA A 148 3.64 -0.35 -1.40
N PHE A 149 3.25 -1.43 -2.07
CA PHE A 149 4.18 -2.28 -2.84
C PHE A 149 4.77 -1.51 -4.02
N GLU A 150 3.92 -0.91 -4.85
CA GLU A 150 4.35 -0.13 -6.01
C GLU A 150 5.30 1.00 -5.60
N TYR A 151 4.96 1.72 -4.54
CA TYR A 151 5.80 2.76 -3.97
C TYR A 151 7.18 2.22 -3.56
N ALA A 152 7.23 1.17 -2.75
CA ALA A 152 8.48 0.60 -2.28
C ALA A 152 9.34 0.01 -3.41
N ILE A 153 8.71 -0.58 -4.44
CA ILE A 153 9.42 -1.07 -5.63
C ILE A 153 10.06 0.11 -6.38
N GLY A 154 9.32 1.21 -6.57
CA GLY A 154 9.86 2.41 -7.23
C GLY A 154 11.02 3.04 -6.48
N GLU A 155 10.96 3.05 -5.14
CA GLU A 155 12.03 3.57 -4.29
C GLU A 155 13.27 2.67 -4.29
N LEU A 156 13.09 1.35 -4.28
CA LEU A 156 14.17 0.37 -4.19
C LEU A 156 14.88 0.11 -5.53
N PHE A 157 14.17 0.26 -6.64
CA PHE A 157 14.63 -0.03 -8.01
C PHE A 157 14.48 1.17 -8.94
N GLN A 158 14.98 2.34 -8.54
CA GLN A 158 14.65 3.63 -9.19
C GLN A 158 14.78 3.61 -10.71
N ASP A 159 15.94 3.22 -11.25
CA ASP A 159 16.17 3.25 -12.69
C ASP A 159 15.43 2.13 -13.44
N ARG A 160 15.41 0.94 -12.85
CA ARG A 160 14.82 -0.26 -13.47
C ARG A 160 13.30 -0.15 -13.49
N TRP A 161 12.71 0.24 -12.37
CA TRP A 161 11.29 0.48 -12.24
C TRP A 161 10.86 1.65 -13.10
N ALA A 162 11.59 2.77 -13.15
CA ALA A 162 11.25 3.89 -14.03
C ALA A 162 11.17 3.46 -15.50
N LYS A 163 12.13 2.65 -15.98
CA LYS A 163 12.10 2.10 -17.34
C LYS A 163 10.92 1.16 -17.56
N HIS A 164 10.61 0.30 -16.58
CA HIS A 164 9.52 -0.65 -16.68
C HIS A 164 8.14 0.04 -16.62
N ALA A 165 7.95 0.96 -15.68
CA ALA A 165 6.72 1.72 -15.48
C ALA A 165 6.42 2.67 -16.65
N ALA A 166 7.46 3.14 -17.36
CA ALA A 166 7.31 3.92 -18.59
C ALA A 166 7.06 3.06 -19.84
N SER A 167 7.05 1.73 -19.72
CA SER A 167 6.78 0.83 -20.85
C SER A 167 5.28 0.71 -21.14
N ASP A 168 4.93 0.63 -22.42
CA ASP A 168 3.56 0.33 -22.87
C ASP A 168 3.27 -1.19 -22.87
N SER A 169 3.77 -1.91 -21.87
CA SER A 169 3.46 -3.33 -21.73
C SER A 169 1.99 -3.56 -21.36
N HIS A 170 1.44 -4.70 -21.76
CA HIS A 170 0.06 -5.10 -21.41
C HIS A 170 -0.20 -5.01 -19.91
N ASP A 171 0.74 -5.52 -19.10
CA ASP A 171 0.61 -5.52 -17.64
C ASP A 171 0.61 -4.11 -17.06
N MET A 172 1.44 -3.21 -17.60
CA MET A 172 1.43 -1.80 -17.18
C MET A 172 0.15 -1.08 -17.60
N GLN A 173 -0.39 -1.36 -18.78
CA GLN A 173 -1.67 -0.79 -19.21
C GLN A 173 -2.83 -1.28 -18.33
N GLN A 174 -2.85 -2.57 -18.01
CA GLN A 174 -3.83 -3.14 -17.08
C GLN A 174 -3.71 -2.49 -15.69
N TRP A 175 -2.50 -2.38 -15.17
CA TRP A 175 -2.25 -1.75 -13.87
C TRP A 175 -2.68 -0.28 -13.84
N ARG A 176 -2.28 0.49 -14.86
CA ARG A 176 -2.67 1.88 -15.05
C ARG A 176 -4.20 2.04 -15.11
N GLY A 177 -4.88 1.17 -15.86
CA GLY A 177 -6.34 1.18 -15.97
C GLY A 177 -7.07 0.92 -14.64
N ILE A 178 -6.42 0.25 -13.69
CA ILE A 178 -6.94 0.00 -12.34
C ILE A 178 -6.61 1.17 -11.39
N GLN A 179 -5.37 1.64 -11.39
CA GLN A 179 -4.89 2.59 -10.38
C GLN A 179 -5.23 4.04 -10.70
N ALA A 180 -5.14 4.47 -11.97
CA ALA A 180 -5.34 5.87 -12.32
C ALA A 180 -6.74 6.38 -11.94
N PRO A 181 -7.85 5.70 -12.25
CA PRO A 181 -9.18 6.16 -11.85
C PRO A 181 -9.37 6.22 -10.33
N ARG A 182 -8.72 5.33 -9.58
CA ARG A 182 -8.77 5.32 -8.12
C ARG A 182 -8.06 6.53 -7.53
N LEU A 183 -6.84 6.80 -7.98
CA LEU A 183 -6.06 7.95 -7.54
C LEU A 183 -6.75 9.27 -7.90
N GLU A 184 -7.29 9.38 -9.13
CA GLU A 184 -8.06 10.54 -9.57
C GLU A 184 -9.26 10.81 -8.65
N LYS A 185 -10.13 9.81 -8.42
CA LYS A 185 -11.29 9.94 -7.53
C LYS A 185 -10.90 10.39 -6.12
N PHE A 186 -9.77 9.91 -5.61
CA PHE A 186 -9.30 10.32 -4.30
C PHE A 186 -8.81 11.74 -4.23
N PHE A 187 -7.99 12.17 -5.19
CA PHE A 187 -7.52 13.56 -5.25
C PHE A 187 -8.69 14.53 -5.49
N GLU A 188 -9.66 14.12 -6.30
CA GLU A 188 -10.91 14.86 -6.48
C GLU A 188 -11.70 14.96 -5.18
N TRP A 189 -11.87 13.86 -4.44
CA TRP A 189 -12.52 13.86 -3.14
C TRP A 189 -11.80 14.79 -2.15
N GLN A 190 -10.48 14.68 -1.99
CA GLN A 190 -9.72 15.58 -1.11
C GLN A 190 -9.90 17.04 -1.51
N THR A 191 -9.83 17.33 -2.81
CA THR A 191 -10.03 18.67 -3.35
C THR A 191 -11.44 19.19 -3.07
N GLN A 192 -12.46 18.37 -3.24
CA GLN A 192 -13.85 18.70 -2.95
C GLN A 192 -14.04 19.02 -1.46
N GLN A 193 -13.52 18.18 -0.57
CA GLN A 193 -13.62 18.39 0.88
C GLN A 193 -12.97 19.71 1.32
N MET A 194 -11.81 20.05 0.75
CA MET A 194 -11.15 21.33 1.00
C MET A 194 -11.92 22.55 0.45
N ARG A 195 -12.68 22.39 -0.65
CA ARG A 195 -13.49 23.46 -1.22
C ARG A 195 -14.80 23.70 -0.45
N GLU A 196 -15.39 22.63 0.05
CA GLU A 196 -16.65 22.66 0.79
C GLU A 196 -16.46 23.22 2.21
N GLN A 197 -15.38 22.86 2.90
CA GLN A 197 -15.05 23.45 4.19
C GLN A 197 -14.29 24.77 4.03
N ARG A 198 -14.95 25.87 4.38
CA ARG A 198 -14.40 27.24 4.27
C ARG A 198 -13.76 27.78 5.55
N THR A 199 -13.74 26.99 6.62
CA THR A 199 -13.27 27.41 7.95
C THR A 199 -12.39 26.34 8.58
N GLY A 200 -11.35 26.78 9.29
CA GLY A 200 -10.38 25.89 9.94
C GLY A 200 -9.19 25.55 9.05
N SER A 201 -8.33 24.66 9.53
CA SER A 201 -7.15 24.20 8.78
C SER A 201 -7.58 23.12 7.78
N PRO A 202 -7.32 23.28 6.47
CA PRO A 202 -7.61 22.25 5.45
C PRO A 202 -6.97 20.90 5.78
N TRP A 203 -5.81 20.93 6.45
CA TRP A 203 -5.15 19.73 6.93
C TRP A 203 -5.97 19.02 8.01
N MET A 204 -6.49 19.78 8.97
CA MET A 204 -7.33 19.21 10.05
C MET A 204 -8.68 18.73 9.52
N THR A 205 -9.23 19.41 8.52
CA THR A 205 -10.41 18.97 7.77
C THR A 205 -10.21 17.58 7.18
N LEU A 206 -9.19 17.40 6.34
CA LEU A 206 -8.89 16.12 5.71
C LEU A 206 -8.56 15.04 6.75
N LYS A 207 -7.91 15.45 7.85
CA LYS A 207 -7.58 14.58 8.97
C LYS A 207 -8.82 14.01 9.69
N LEU A 208 -9.98 14.65 9.62
CA LEU A 208 -11.18 14.17 10.34
C LEU A 208 -12.22 13.49 9.42
N LEU A 209 -12.03 13.56 8.11
CA LEU A 209 -13.05 13.14 7.14
C LEU A 209 -12.87 11.70 6.68
N LYS A 210 -13.97 10.93 6.74
CA LYS A 210 -14.04 9.57 6.24
C LYS A 210 -14.47 9.54 4.79
N PRO A 211 -13.69 8.93 3.88
CA PRO A 211 -14.16 8.70 2.52
C PRO A 211 -15.34 7.73 2.53
N ALA A 212 -16.27 7.93 1.60
CA ALA A 212 -17.36 6.98 1.42
C ALA A 212 -16.81 5.59 1.03
N PRO A 213 -17.45 4.48 1.44
CA PRO A 213 -16.97 3.12 1.15
C PRO A 213 -16.73 2.83 -0.34
N ASN A 214 -17.45 3.54 -1.21
CA ASN A 214 -17.41 3.38 -2.65
C ASN A 214 -16.40 4.30 -3.37
N LEU A 215 -15.58 5.08 -2.65
CA LEU A 215 -14.66 6.05 -3.27
C LEU A 215 -13.71 5.40 -4.30
N TRP A 216 -13.35 4.13 -4.06
CA TRP A 216 -12.34 3.38 -4.83
C TRP A 216 -12.91 2.36 -5.82
N VAL A 217 -14.24 2.33 -5.95
CA VAL A 217 -14.96 1.37 -6.78
C VAL A 217 -15.22 1.94 -8.17
#